data_AF-A0A271LPK6-F1
#
_entry.id   AF-A0A271LPK6-F1
#
_cell.length_a   1.000
_cell.length_b   1.000
_cell.length_c   1.000
_cell.angle_alpha   90.00
_cell.angle_beta   90.00
_cell.angle_gamma   90.00
#
_symmetry.space_group_name_H-M   'P 1'
#
loop_
_entity.id
_entity.type
_entity.pdbx_description
1 polymer ?
#
loop_
_entity_poly.entity_id
_entity_poly.type
_entity_poly.pdbx_seq_one_letter_code
_entity_poly.pdbx_strand_id
1 'polypeptide(L)'
;MSLSGDAGASDPVSDPGASDPIGRLAFMNRTGDVDVVILGAGINGAGLFRDLSAQGVNCLIVDKGDFGSGTSAVPSRLIHGGLKYLETGEFGLVAQSTLERNLLLKNAPHYVSPLPTIIPIFSWGKGMWAALRTLLGSTSAPRSRGAILIKIGLTIYDFYGSRHRVMPRHRLVGRRRALSEIPALTRSIVATGIYYDAKISHPERLVLELITDGLAANALAAAANYTTLVSSSNGVLTFQSKGGGQSKDGGRSENGAVFAVRPKLVVNAAGPWIDDVNASLGAPSKMIGGTKGSHILLKHDELVRSLAGRMLYFEADDGRICLVYDYLGLALVGSTDIQADNPDTVRCEPQEIDYLLESVRALMPGMSFGRDQIVYAYSGIRPLPASDASVPGLISRDHSAPVVEPKGSRPFPIISLVGGKWTTFRGFAEEVADTVLDRLGRGRKVTTRSMPIGGGKGFPTEPAARAAWLADARSASGADERRLDQLLSRYGTKALPIARHQSSGDNEDRLPGASDYGTSEIDYIVRNEFVEHLADIVMRRTTLAIGGSLTMSDLKQIAAIAGRARNWDPQRMSDELDAAVAQLSDRNLMRL
;
A
#
# COMPACT_ATOMS: atom_id res chain seq x y z
N MET A 1 61.35 -36.44 -6.58
CA MET A 1 60.16 -37.29 -6.29
C MET A 1 59.82 -37.10 -4.83
N SER A 2 58.64 -36.71 -4.36
CA SER A 2 57.38 -36.18 -4.90
C SER A 2 56.61 -35.74 -3.64
N LEU A 3 56.36 -34.44 -3.44
CA LEU A 3 55.04 -33.81 -3.56
C LEU A 3 53.83 -34.65 -3.11
N SER A 4 53.24 -34.28 -1.97
CA SER A 4 51.80 -34.16 -1.70
C SER A 4 51.66 -33.62 -0.25
N GLY A 5 51.14 -32.42 0.03
CA GLY A 5 50.03 -31.73 -0.60
C GLY A 5 48.80 -31.89 0.28
N ASP A 6 48.85 -31.31 1.49
CA ASP A 6 47.76 -31.35 2.46
C ASP A 6 46.70 -30.32 2.03
N ALA A 7 45.67 -30.80 1.35
CA ALA A 7 44.53 -30.02 0.94
C ALA A 7 43.59 -29.88 2.16
N GLY A 8 43.66 -28.72 2.81
CA GLY A 8 42.68 -28.30 3.80
C GLY A 8 41.28 -28.37 3.19
N ALA A 9 40.48 -29.31 3.67
CA ALA A 9 39.06 -29.38 3.38
C ALA A 9 38.43 -28.06 3.84
N SER A 10 37.89 -27.30 2.88
CA SER A 10 37.05 -26.14 3.16
C SER A 10 35.84 -26.58 3.97
N ASP A 11 35.69 -26.02 5.17
CA ASP A 11 34.50 -26.19 5.99
C ASP A 11 33.23 -25.87 5.17
N PRO A 12 32.17 -26.69 5.27
CA PRO A 12 30.90 -26.36 4.67
C PRO A 12 30.36 -25.10 5.35
N VAL A 13 30.26 -24.02 4.57
CA VAL A 13 29.68 -22.74 4.97
C VAL A 13 28.35 -22.99 5.67
N SER A 14 28.31 -22.69 6.97
CA SER A 14 27.10 -22.77 7.77
C SER A 14 26.00 -21.89 7.15
N ASP A 15 24.83 -22.50 7.00
CA ASP A 15 23.59 -21.89 6.56
C ASP A 15 23.25 -20.70 7.49
N PRO A 16 23.35 -19.45 7.04
CA PRO A 16 22.93 -18.32 7.86
C PRO A 16 21.42 -18.42 8.05
N GLY A 17 21.00 -18.62 9.30
CA GLY A 17 19.61 -18.87 9.66
C GLY A 17 18.62 -18.01 8.87
N ALA A 18 17.58 -18.66 8.35
CA ALA A 18 16.59 -18.13 7.41
C ALA A 18 15.85 -16.84 7.85
N SER A 19 16.18 -16.24 9.00
CA SER A 19 15.55 -15.03 9.56
C SER A 19 16.43 -13.78 9.55
N ASP A 20 17.70 -13.80 9.09
CA ASP A 20 18.57 -12.62 9.09
C ASP A 20 18.65 -11.92 7.71
N PRO A 21 18.04 -10.73 7.52
CA PRO A 21 18.13 -9.97 6.28
C PRO A 21 19.56 -9.56 5.92
N ILE A 22 20.41 -9.27 6.92
CA ILE A 22 21.81 -8.86 6.70
C ILE A 22 22.61 -10.04 6.16
N GLY A 23 22.45 -11.22 6.77
CA GLY A 23 23.06 -12.47 6.31
C GLY A 23 22.69 -12.81 4.85
N ARG A 24 21.43 -12.61 4.47
CA ARG A 24 20.95 -12.83 3.08
C ARG A 24 21.61 -11.88 2.08
N LEU A 25 21.70 -10.58 2.41
CA LEU A 25 22.39 -9.59 1.56
C LEU A 25 23.90 -9.87 1.47
N ALA A 26 24.54 -10.23 2.58
CA ALA A 26 25.94 -10.61 2.60
C ALA A 26 26.21 -11.87 1.75
N PHE A 27 25.30 -12.85 1.78
CA PHE A 27 25.38 -14.02 0.91
C PHE A 27 25.31 -13.63 -0.56
N MET A 28 24.32 -12.83 -0.97
CA MET A 28 24.20 -12.36 -2.35
C MET A 28 25.41 -11.54 -2.81
N ASN A 29 25.97 -10.69 -1.94
CA ASN A 29 27.17 -9.92 -2.26
C ASN A 29 28.39 -10.82 -2.51
N ARG A 30 28.51 -11.93 -1.76
CA ARG A 30 29.61 -12.89 -1.95
C ARG A 30 29.46 -13.72 -3.22
N THR A 31 28.24 -14.19 -3.52
CA THR A 31 27.99 -15.03 -4.70
C THR A 31 27.87 -14.21 -5.97
N GLY A 32 27.42 -12.96 -5.88
CA GLY A 32 27.18 -12.05 -6.99
C GLY A 32 25.96 -12.40 -7.85
N ASP A 33 25.51 -13.66 -7.89
CA ASP A 33 24.45 -14.09 -8.79
C ASP A 33 23.04 -13.96 -8.19
N VAL A 34 22.14 -13.31 -8.94
CA VAL A 34 20.71 -13.16 -8.61
C VAL A 34 19.88 -13.43 -9.87
N ASP A 35 18.79 -14.18 -9.76
CA ASP A 35 17.92 -14.43 -10.93
C ASP A 35 17.20 -13.13 -11.34
N VAL A 36 16.62 -12.41 -10.37
CA VAL A 36 15.85 -11.19 -10.61
C VAL A 36 16.16 -10.11 -9.58
N VAL A 37 16.45 -8.90 -10.04
CA VAL A 37 16.47 -7.70 -9.19
C VAL A 37 15.21 -6.89 -9.44
N ILE A 38 14.47 -6.59 -8.38
CA ILE A 38 13.26 -5.75 -8.39
C ILE A 38 13.61 -4.40 -7.77
N LEU A 39 13.48 -3.32 -8.53
CA LEU A 39 13.73 -1.95 -8.09
C LEU A 39 12.39 -1.27 -7.78
N GLY A 40 12.15 -0.97 -6.51
CA GLY A 40 10.91 -0.43 -5.97
C GLY A 40 10.10 -1.49 -5.23
N ALA A 41 9.83 -1.24 -3.95
CA ALA A 41 9.07 -2.09 -3.05
C ALA A 41 7.72 -1.47 -2.65
N GLY A 42 7.09 -0.78 -3.60
CA GLY A 42 5.65 -0.51 -3.54
C GLY A 42 4.83 -1.79 -3.75
N ILE A 43 3.51 -1.65 -3.77
CA ILE A 43 2.58 -2.79 -3.84
C ILE A 43 2.81 -3.71 -5.05
N ASN A 44 3.12 -3.17 -6.23
CA ASN A 44 3.40 -3.98 -7.42
C ASN A 44 4.71 -4.77 -7.26
N GLY A 45 5.78 -4.12 -6.81
CA GLY A 45 7.09 -4.76 -6.60
C GLY A 45 7.05 -5.81 -5.49
N ALA A 46 6.42 -5.49 -4.34
CA ALA A 46 6.26 -6.41 -3.22
C ALA A 46 5.37 -7.61 -3.58
N GLY A 47 4.29 -7.39 -4.34
CA GLY A 47 3.44 -8.46 -4.88
C GLY A 47 4.21 -9.41 -5.79
N LEU A 48 4.98 -8.86 -6.73
CA LEU A 48 5.82 -9.65 -7.63
C LEU A 48 6.92 -10.41 -6.88
N PHE A 49 7.59 -9.75 -5.94
CA PHE A 49 8.62 -10.37 -5.10
C PHE A 49 8.08 -11.59 -4.37
N ARG A 50 6.90 -11.47 -3.75
CA ARG A 50 6.25 -12.58 -3.07
C ARG A 50 5.88 -13.71 -4.03
N ASP A 51 5.32 -13.38 -5.21
CA ASP A 51 4.94 -14.39 -6.20
C ASP A 51 6.17 -15.17 -6.70
N LEU A 52 7.20 -14.46 -7.18
CA LEU A 52 8.46 -15.07 -7.64
C LEU A 52 9.16 -15.88 -6.55
N SER A 53 9.16 -15.40 -5.31
CA SER A 53 9.72 -16.15 -4.17
C SER A 53 8.96 -17.46 -3.95
N ALA A 54 7.63 -17.46 -4.06
CA ALA A 54 6.82 -18.68 -3.97
C ALA A 54 7.11 -19.68 -5.12
N GLN A 55 7.66 -19.22 -6.24
CA GLN A 55 8.13 -20.09 -7.34
C GLN A 55 9.58 -20.59 -7.14
N GLY A 56 10.27 -20.11 -6.10
CA GLY A 56 11.68 -20.41 -5.84
C GLY A 56 12.64 -19.67 -6.76
N VAL A 57 12.29 -18.45 -7.19
CA VAL A 57 13.20 -17.55 -7.92
C VAL A 57 14.02 -16.76 -6.92
N ASN A 58 15.34 -16.68 -7.15
CA ASN A 58 16.26 -15.96 -6.27
C ASN A 58 16.14 -14.47 -6.57
N CYS A 59 15.31 -13.78 -5.78
CA CYS A 59 14.98 -12.37 -5.98
C CYS A 59 15.68 -11.48 -4.96
N LEU A 60 16.23 -10.36 -5.42
CA LEU A 60 16.55 -9.22 -4.59
C LEU A 60 15.51 -8.12 -4.85
N ILE A 61 14.85 -7.63 -3.80
CA ILE A 61 14.02 -6.42 -3.89
C ILE A 61 14.66 -5.26 -3.12
N VAL A 62 14.71 -4.09 -3.76
CA VAL A 62 15.37 -2.90 -3.21
C VAL A 62 14.44 -1.69 -3.30
N ASP A 63 14.37 -0.88 -2.25
CA ASP A 63 13.68 0.42 -2.27
C ASP A 63 14.59 1.54 -1.74
N LYS A 64 14.50 2.72 -2.35
CA LYS A 64 15.26 3.92 -1.93
C LYS A 64 14.77 4.49 -0.59
N GLY A 65 13.51 4.22 -0.23
CA GLY A 65 12.89 4.56 1.04
C GLY A 65 12.48 3.30 1.79
N ASP A 66 11.49 3.43 2.67
CA ASP A 66 10.92 2.27 3.36
C ASP A 66 9.98 1.48 2.44
N PHE A 67 9.77 0.20 2.75
CA PHE A 67 8.84 -0.63 2.01
C PHE A 67 7.44 0.00 2.02
N GLY A 68 6.88 0.19 0.82
CA GLY A 68 5.56 0.80 0.63
C GLY A 68 5.49 2.31 0.82
N SER A 69 6.60 3.04 1.03
CA SER A 69 6.56 4.47 1.41
C SER A 69 6.22 5.45 0.28
N GLY A 70 6.20 5.01 -0.98
CA GLY A 70 5.80 5.82 -2.13
C GLY A 70 4.27 5.93 -2.30
N THR A 71 3.78 5.87 -3.53
CA THR A 71 2.34 5.89 -3.86
C THR A 71 1.51 4.85 -3.08
N SER A 72 2.15 3.76 -2.64
CA SER A 72 1.47 2.68 -1.90
C SER A 72 0.99 3.11 -0.51
N ALA A 73 1.59 4.11 0.13
CA ALA A 73 1.18 4.63 1.45
C ALA A 73 0.05 5.68 1.39
N VAL A 74 -0.28 6.15 0.19
CA VAL A 74 -1.23 7.26 -0.01
C VAL A 74 -2.41 6.89 -0.93
N PRO A 75 -2.99 5.68 -0.83
CA PRO A 75 -4.19 5.35 -1.60
C PRO A 75 -5.41 6.02 -0.98
N SER A 76 -6.54 5.99 -1.69
CA SER A 76 -7.85 6.28 -1.06
C SER A 76 -8.29 5.25 0.00
N ARG A 77 -7.38 4.32 0.35
CA ARG A 77 -7.59 3.20 1.27
C ARG A 77 -8.78 2.30 0.89
N LEU A 78 -9.00 2.18 -0.42
CA LEU A 78 -10.00 1.33 -1.05
C LEU A 78 -9.37 0.16 -1.80
N ILE A 79 -10.07 -0.96 -1.77
CA ILE A 79 -9.91 -2.08 -2.69
C ILE A 79 -11.16 -2.07 -3.58
N HIS A 80 -11.17 -1.18 -4.58
CA HIS A 80 -12.35 -0.93 -5.42
C HIS A 80 -12.41 -1.85 -6.63
N GLY A 81 -13.59 -2.38 -6.95
CA GLY A 81 -13.76 -3.29 -8.08
C GLY A 81 -13.95 -2.60 -9.43
N GLY A 82 -13.75 -1.28 -9.54
CA GLY A 82 -13.65 -0.63 -10.83
C GLY A 82 -14.93 -0.08 -11.43
N LEU A 83 -15.96 0.24 -10.63
CA LEU A 83 -17.26 0.66 -11.15
C LEU A 83 -17.17 1.80 -12.19
N LYS A 84 -16.30 2.78 -11.97
CA LYS A 84 -16.04 3.90 -12.90
C LYS A 84 -15.59 3.43 -14.29
N TYR A 85 -14.85 2.33 -14.40
CA TYR A 85 -14.31 1.82 -15.67
C TYR A 85 -15.37 1.21 -16.60
N LEU A 86 -16.57 0.95 -16.08
CA LEU A 86 -17.71 0.61 -16.95
C LEU A 86 -18.08 1.76 -17.89
N GLU A 87 -17.76 3.00 -17.51
CA GLU A 87 -18.07 4.20 -18.28
C GLU A 87 -17.16 4.34 -19.52
N THR A 88 -15.94 3.81 -19.43
CA THR A 88 -14.94 3.77 -20.50
C THR A 88 -14.95 2.45 -21.29
N GLY A 89 -15.83 1.51 -20.92
CA GLY A 89 -15.95 0.21 -21.59
C GLY A 89 -14.83 -0.78 -21.25
N GLU A 90 -14.01 -0.51 -20.22
CA GLU A 90 -12.88 -1.35 -19.79
C GLU A 90 -13.38 -2.56 -18.97
N PHE A 91 -14.22 -3.41 -19.57
CA PHE A 91 -14.88 -4.52 -18.89
C PHE A 91 -13.92 -5.57 -18.31
N GLY A 92 -12.81 -5.86 -19.03
CA GLY A 92 -11.78 -6.77 -18.53
C GLY A 92 -11.17 -6.29 -17.22
N LEU A 93 -10.93 -4.97 -17.12
CA LEU A 93 -10.41 -4.32 -15.92
C LEU A 93 -11.39 -4.41 -14.75
N VAL A 94 -12.70 -4.29 -15.01
CA VAL A 94 -13.76 -4.47 -13.99
C VAL A 94 -13.84 -5.94 -13.53
N ALA A 95 -13.79 -6.89 -14.46
CA ALA A 95 -13.80 -8.31 -14.16
C ALA A 95 -12.60 -8.70 -13.27
N GLN A 96 -11.39 -8.23 -13.63
CA GLN A 96 -10.19 -8.46 -12.84
C GLN A 96 -10.28 -7.75 -11.48
N SER A 97 -10.66 -6.48 -11.43
CA SER A 97 -10.72 -5.71 -10.19
C SER A 97 -11.73 -6.31 -9.20
N THR A 98 -12.91 -6.73 -9.65
CA THR A 98 -13.92 -7.36 -8.79
C THR A 98 -13.49 -8.75 -8.29
N LEU A 99 -12.82 -9.54 -9.13
CA LEU A 99 -12.21 -10.82 -8.75
C LEU A 99 -11.15 -10.60 -7.66
N GLU A 100 -10.17 -9.75 -7.92
CA GLU A 100 -9.04 -9.53 -7.01
C GLU A 100 -9.48 -8.91 -5.69
N ARG A 101 -10.48 -8.02 -5.68
CA ARG A 101 -11.13 -7.54 -4.45
C ARG A 101 -11.70 -8.68 -3.62
N ASN A 102 -12.42 -9.60 -4.25
CA ASN A 102 -13.01 -10.75 -3.56
C ASN A 102 -11.94 -11.72 -3.03
N LEU A 103 -10.80 -11.85 -3.72
CA LEU A 103 -9.65 -12.63 -3.25
C LEU A 103 -8.97 -11.93 -2.06
N LEU A 104 -8.77 -10.61 -2.12
CA LEU A 104 -8.13 -9.85 -1.03
C LEU A 104 -8.93 -9.88 0.27
N LEU A 105 -10.27 -9.83 0.19
CA LEU A 105 -11.15 -10.03 1.34
C LEU A 105 -10.96 -11.39 2.03
N LYS A 106 -10.47 -12.41 1.30
CA LYS A 106 -10.19 -13.75 1.83
C LYS A 106 -8.73 -13.93 2.25
N ASN A 107 -7.81 -13.36 1.49
CA ASN A 107 -6.37 -13.58 1.67
C ASN A 107 -5.78 -12.67 2.77
N ALA A 108 -6.36 -11.48 2.99
CA ALA A 108 -5.93 -10.53 4.02
C ALA A 108 -7.11 -10.03 4.88
N PRO A 109 -7.90 -10.92 5.51
CA PRO A 109 -9.14 -10.56 6.21
C PRO A 109 -8.91 -9.69 7.47
N HIS A 110 -7.67 -9.65 7.98
CA HIS A 110 -7.28 -8.77 9.08
C HIS A 110 -7.13 -7.30 8.63
N TYR A 111 -6.90 -7.04 7.35
CA TYR A 111 -6.74 -5.69 6.81
C TYR A 111 -7.81 -5.26 5.82
N VAL A 112 -8.42 -6.20 5.10
CA VAL A 112 -9.39 -5.91 4.04
C VAL A 112 -10.78 -6.29 4.53
N SER A 113 -11.70 -5.33 4.49
CA SER A 113 -13.09 -5.52 4.94
C SER A 113 -14.09 -4.93 3.96
N PRO A 114 -15.33 -5.46 3.89
CA PRO A 114 -16.39 -4.88 3.07
C PRO A 114 -16.68 -3.42 3.42
N LEU A 115 -16.98 -2.62 2.41
CA LEU A 115 -17.37 -1.22 2.51
C LEU A 115 -18.66 -0.99 1.70
N PRO A 116 -19.82 -0.91 2.37
CA PRO A 116 -21.05 -0.50 1.71
C PRO A 116 -20.89 0.93 1.17
N THR A 117 -21.23 1.13 -0.08
CA THR A 117 -20.99 2.37 -0.81
C THR A 117 -22.29 2.90 -1.39
N ILE A 118 -22.56 4.17 -1.14
CA ILE A 118 -23.75 4.90 -1.57
C ILE A 118 -23.35 5.86 -2.68
N ILE A 119 -24.06 5.79 -3.80
CA ILE A 119 -24.00 6.73 -4.91
C ILE A 119 -25.23 7.62 -4.85
N PRO A 120 -25.09 8.91 -4.51
CA PRO A 120 -26.17 9.89 -4.64
C PRO A 120 -26.56 10.06 -6.11
N ILE A 121 -27.86 10.07 -6.40
CA ILE A 121 -28.38 10.16 -7.77
C ILE A 121 -29.24 11.40 -7.90
N PHE A 122 -28.90 12.29 -8.83
CA PHE A 122 -29.54 13.61 -8.98
C PHE A 122 -30.58 13.69 -10.11
N SER A 123 -30.74 12.61 -10.90
CA SER A 123 -31.73 12.56 -11.98
C SER A 123 -32.20 11.13 -12.24
N TRP A 124 -33.37 10.95 -12.84
CA TRP A 124 -33.86 9.63 -13.25
C TRP A 124 -33.28 9.19 -14.62
N GLY A 125 -33.25 10.10 -15.60
CA GLY A 125 -32.93 9.78 -17.00
C GLY A 125 -31.75 10.54 -17.61
N LYS A 126 -31.03 11.37 -16.85
CA LYS A 126 -29.86 12.12 -17.39
C LYS A 126 -28.79 11.16 -17.94
N GLY A 127 -28.20 11.52 -19.07
CA GLY A 127 -27.13 10.76 -19.71
C GLY A 127 -27.60 9.60 -20.61
N MET A 128 -28.88 9.22 -20.62
CA MET A 128 -29.39 8.10 -21.44
C MET A 128 -29.12 8.29 -22.94
N TRP A 129 -29.42 9.48 -23.48
CA TRP A 129 -29.15 9.80 -24.89
C TRP A 129 -27.66 9.79 -25.24
N ALA A 130 -26.80 10.21 -24.32
CA ALA A 130 -25.35 10.15 -24.51
C ALA A 130 -24.85 8.70 -24.49
N ALA A 131 -25.31 7.89 -23.53
CA ALA A 131 -24.98 6.47 -23.46
C ALA A 131 -25.41 5.70 -24.71
N LEU A 132 -26.60 5.99 -25.26
CA LEU A 132 -27.06 5.40 -26.52
C LEU A 132 -26.17 5.81 -27.70
N ARG A 133 -25.75 7.08 -27.78
CA ARG A 133 -24.79 7.52 -28.79
C ARG A 133 -23.41 6.87 -28.63
N THR A 134 -22.96 6.62 -27.40
CA THR A 134 -21.70 5.91 -27.14
C THR A 134 -21.75 4.46 -27.60
N LEU A 135 -22.88 3.77 -27.38
CA LEU A 135 -23.09 2.43 -27.95
C LEU A 135 -23.09 2.43 -29.49
N LEU A 136 -23.41 3.57 -30.12
CA LEU A 136 -23.34 3.79 -31.56
C LEU A 136 -21.99 4.37 -32.03
N GLY A 137 -20.93 4.30 -31.21
CA GLY A 137 -19.56 4.67 -31.59
C GLY A 137 -19.09 6.07 -31.18
N SER A 138 -19.87 6.83 -30.40
CA SER A 138 -19.45 8.14 -29.90
C SER A 138 -18.55 8.05 -28.65
N THR A 139 -17.42 8.74 -28.64
CA THR A 139 -16.47 8.76 -27.51
C THR A 139 -16.87 9.70 -26.34
N SER A 140 -18.04 10.32 -26.40
CA SER A 140 -18.49 11.27 -25.36
C SER A 140 -19.17 10.57 -24.19
N ALA A 141 -18.45 10.31 -23.09
CA ALA A 141 -19.05 9.77 -21.87
C ALA A 141 -20.01 10.80 -21.22
N PRO A 142 -21.20 10.37 -20.73
CA PRO A 142 -22.11 11.26 -20.03
C PRO A 142 -21.47 11.77 -18.73
N ARG A 143 -21.44 13.10 -18.58
CA ARG A 143 -20.90 13.79 -17.40
C ARG A 143 -21.62 13.37 -16.11
N SER A 144 -22.95 13.33 -16.11
CA SER A 144 -23.75 12.88 -14.94
C SER A 144 -24.84 11.87 -15.35
N ARG A 145 -25.14 10.94 -14.44
CA ARG A 145 -25.91 9.71 -14.73
C ARG A 145 -27.22 9.66 -13.96
N GLY A 146 -28.28 9.31 -14.69
CA GLY A 146 -29.58 9.04 -14.10
C GLY A 146 -29.64 7.67 -13.42
N ALA A 147 -30.66 7.49 -12.56
CA ALA A 147 -30.89 6.25 -11.81
C ALA A 147 -30.95 4.99 -12.68
N ILE A 148 -31.47 5.09 -13.91
CA ILE A 148 -31.57 3.97 -14.85
C ILE A 148 -30.17 3.49 -15.26
N LEU A 149 -29.28 4.40 -15.67
CA LEU A 149 -27.92 4.04 -16.07
C LEU A 149 -27.11 3.49 -14.89
N ILE A 150 -27.27 4.07 -13.70
CA ILE A 150 -26.62 3.57 -12.49
C ILE A 150 -27.11 2.15 -12.17
N LYS A 151 -28.41 1.87 -12.27
CA LYS A 151 -28.96 0.51 -12.06
C LYS A 151 -28.35 -0.51 -13.03
N ILE A 152 -28.25 -0.16 -14.30
CA ILE A 152 -27.65 -1.03 -15.32
C ILE A 152 -26.18 -1.28 -14.99
N GLY A 153 -25.40 -0.21 -14.75
CA GLY A 153 -23.99 -0.31 -14.39
C GLY A 153 -23.76 -1.19 -13.15
N LEU A 154 -24.55 -1.00 -12.10
CA LEU A 154 -24.48 -1.83 -10.89
C LEU A 154 -24.90 -3.28 -11.12
N THR A 155 -25.79 -3.55 -12.06
CA THR A 155 -26.17 -4.93 -12.43
C THR A 155 -25.01 -5.63 -13.16
N ILE A 156 -24.35 -4.93 -14.09
CA ILE A 156 -23.15 -5.42 -14.77
C ILE A 156 -22.01 -5.64 -13.76
N TYR A 157 -21.87 -4.71 -12.81
CA TYR A 157 -20.89 -4.82 -11.74
C TYR A 157 -21.08 -6.06 -10.87
N ASP A 158 -22.32 -6.33 -10.45
CA ASP A 158 -22.66 -7.52 -9.68
C ASP A 158 -22.42 -8.83 -10.46
N PHE A 159 -22.64 -8.80 -11.78
CA PHE A 159 -22.34 -9.93 -12.66
C PHE A 159 -20.84 -10.24 -12.67
N TYR A 160 -19.98 -9.24 -12.92
CA TYR A 160 -18.52 -9.43 -12.87
C TYR A 160 -18.03 -9.83 -11.47
N GLY A 161 -18.60 -9.23 -10.41
CA GLY A 161 -18.28 -9.57 -9.02
C GLY A 161 -18.90 -10.87 -8.50
N SER A 162 -19.50 -11.70 -9.36
CA SER A 162 -20.11 -12.97 -8.95
C SER A 162 -19.08 -14.06 -8.59
N ARG A 163 -17.89 -14.03 -9.19
CA ARG A 163 -16.83 -14.99 -8.92
C ARG A 163 -16.21 -14.74 -7.54
N HIS A 164 -16.14 -15.78 -6.71
CA HIS A 164 -15.70 -15.70 -5.30
C HIS A 164 -16.46 -14.66 -4.46
N ARG A 165 -17.72 -14.32 -4.81
CA ARG A 165 -18.50 -13.30 -4.12
C ARG A 165 -18.52 -13.51 -2.61
N VAL A 166 -18.21 -12.44 -1.89
CA VAL A 166 -18.18 -12.37 -0.41
C VAL A 166 -19.08 -11.27 0.15
N MET A 167 -19.69 -10.45 -0.72
CA MET A 167 -20.52 -9.31 -0.35
C MET A 167 -21.91 -9.37 -0.99
N PRO A 168 -22.91 -8.69 -0.42
CA PRO A 168 -24.26 -8.64 -0.98
C PRO A 168 -24.31 -7.95 -2.36
N ARG A 169 -25.45 -8.09 -3.05
CA ARG A 169 -25.75 -7.41 -4.31
C ARG A 169 -26.17 -5.96 -4.10
N HIS A 170 -26.14 -5.19 -5.19
CA HIS A 170 -26.58 -3.80 -5.17
C HIS A 170 -28.09 -3.64 -4.95
N ARG A 171 -28.50 -2.47 -4.45
CA ARG A 171 -29.91 -2.07 -4.30
C ARG A 171 -30.09 -0.59 -4.62
N LEU A 172 -31.27 -0.22 -5.13
CA LEU A 172 -31.67 1.18 -5.24
C LEU A 172 -32.55 1.55 -4.04
N VAL A 173 -32.36 2.76 -3.53
CA VAL A 173 -33.13 3.32 -2.42
C VAL A 173 -33.75 4.64 -2.88
N GLY A 174 -35.07 4.77 -2.73
CA GLY A 174 -35.78 5.99 -3.10
C GLY A 174 -35.48 7.16 -2.16
N ARG A 175 -35.62 8.39 -2.66
CA ARG A 175 -35.33 9.65 -1.95
C ARG A 175 -35.80 9.70 -0.49
N ARG A 176 -37.07 9.38 -0.22
CA ARG A 176 -37.65 9.44 1.14
C ARG A 176 -36.87 8.59 2.14
N ARG A 177 -36.52 7.36 1.74
CA ARG A 177 -35.75 6.45 2.59
C ARG A 177 -34.29 6.89 2.69
N ALA A 178 -33.67 7.32 1.59
CA ALA A 178 -32.29 7.82 1.60
C ALA A 178 -32.11 9.00 2.57
N LEU A 179 -33.01 9.99 2.53
CA LEU A 179 -32.99 11.15 3.44
C LEU A 179 -33.38 10.79 4.89
N SER A 180 -34.06 9.66 5.11
CA SER A 180 -34.28 9.13 6.46
C SER A 180 -33.04 8.43 7.02
N GLU A 181 -32.26 7.76 6.16
CA GLU A 181 -31.03 7.06 6.55
C GLU A 181 -29.85 8.03 6.70
N ILE A 182 -29.82 9.12 5.92
CA ILE A 182 -28.79 10.17 5.96
C ILE A 182 -29.48 11.55 5.88
N PRO A 183 -29.95 12.11 7.01
CA PRO A 183 -30.70 13.37 7.02
C PRO A 183 -29.93 14.59 6.49
N ALA A 184 -28.61 14.60 6.65
CA ALA A 184 -27.75 15.68 6.18
C ALA A 184 -27.51 15.68 4.67
N LEU A 185 -27.85 14.58 3.97
CA LEU A 185 -27.66 14.46 2.53
C LEU A 185 -28.51 15.50 1.80
N THR A 186 -27.93 16.12 0.77
CA THR A 186 -28.61 17.13 -0.04
C THR A 186 -29.97 16.67 -0.58
N ARG A 187 -30.97 17.55 -0.49
CA ARG A 187 -32.35 17.25 -0.90
C ARG A 187 -32.54 17.18 -2.42
N SER A 188 -31.53 17.55 -3.21
CA SER A 188 -31.55 17.52 -4.67
C SER A 188 -31.50 16.11 -5.26
N ILE A 189 -31.17 15.09 -4.47
CA ILE A 189 -31.19 13.70 -4.93
C ILE A 189 -32.61 13.23 -5.28
N VAL A 190 -32.70 12.32 -6.25
CA VAL A 190 -33.93 11.58 -6.59
C VAL A 190 -33.93 10.15 -6.03
N ALA A 191 -32.74 9.58 -5.82
CA ALA A 191 -32.52 8.23 -5.30
C ALA A 191 -31.07 8.07 -4.83
N THR A 192 -30.75 6.93 -4.23
CA THR A 192 -29.37 6.47 -4.02
C THR A 192 -29.20 5.04 -4.55
N GLY A 193 -28.01 4.75 -5.07
CA GLY A 193 -27.58 3.38 -5.36
C GLY A 193 -26.66 2.88 -4.25
N ILE A 194 -26.94 1.71 -3.70
CA ILE A 194 -26.07 1.08 -2.70
C ILE A 194 -25.43 -0.14 -3.33
N TYR A 195 -24.10 -0.18 -3.33
CA TYR A 195 -23.31 -1.32 -3.78
C TYR A 195 -22.19 -1.59 -2.78
N TYR A 196 -21.39 -2.63 -3.01
CA TYR A 196 -20.34 -3.02 -2.08
C TYR A 196 -18.98 -3.03 -2.76
N ASP A 197 -18.04 -2.33 -2.13
CA ASP A 197 -16.61 -2.41 -2.39
C ASP A 197 -15.90 -2.86 -1.11
N ALA A 198 -14.57 -2.76 -1.05
CA ALA A 198 -13.82 -3.05 0.16
C ALA A 198 -12.89 -1.88 0.52
N LYS A 199 -12.52 -1.81 1.79
CA LYS A 199 -11.49 -0.91 2.31
C LYS A 199 -10.30 -1.70 2.83
N ILE A 200 -9.15 -1.05 2.85
CA ILE A 200 -7.94 -1.56 3.48
C ILE A 200 -7.58 -0.68 4.67
N SER A 201 -7.41 -1.28 5.85
CA SER A 201 -7.10 -0.56 7.08
C SER A 201 -5.62 -0.18 7.17
N HIS A 202 -4.71 -1.07 6.78
CA HIS A 202 -3.25 -0.87 6.91
C HIS A 202 -2.51 -1.24 5.61
N PRO A 203 -2.65 -0.45 4.53
CA PRO A 203 -1.98 -0.74 3.26
C PRO A 203 -0.45 -0.86 3.40
N GLU A 204 0.17 0.03 4.18
CA GLU A 204 1.61 0.04 4.40
C GLU A 204 2.10 -1.27 5.04
N ARG A 205 1.36 -1.79 6.03
CA ARG A 205 1.66 -3.08 6.64
C ARG A 205 1.46 -4.25 5.70
N LEU A 206 0.44 -4.21 4.85
CA LEU A 206 0.22 -5.29 3.88
C LEU A 206 1.39 -5.39 2.89
N VAL A 207 2.03 -4.28 2.49
CA VAL A 207 3.27 -4.31 1.70
C VAL A 207 4.39 -5.02 2.46
N LEU A 208 4.62 -4.67 3.72
CA LEU A 208 5.62 -5.35 4.55
C LEU A 208 5.33 -6.85 4.68
N GLU A 209 4.07 -7.24 4.87
CA GLU A 209 3.67 -8.64 4.95
C GLU A 209 3.95 -9.38 3.64
N LEU A 210 3.81 -8.73 2.47
CA LEU A 210 4.20 -9.33 1.19
C LEU A 210 5.72 -9.56 1.11
N ILE A 211 6.52 -8.60 1.58
CA ILE A 211 7.99 -8.75 1.64
C ILE A 211 8.38 -9.89 2.58
N THR A 212 7.84 -9.90 3.80
CA THR A 212 8.19 -10.93 4.79
C THR A 212 7.69 -12.32 4.39
N ASP A 213 6.52 -12.43 3.74
CA ASP A 213 6.05 -13.68 3.14
C ASP A 213 7.00 -14.17 2.04
N GLY A 214 7.50 -13.27 1.18
CA GLY A 214 8.46 -13.62 0.13
C GLY A 214 9.79 -14.15 0.71
N LEU A 215 10.32 -13.47 1.72
CA LEU A 215 11.52 -13.92 2.44
C LEU A 215 11.33 -15.29 3.12
N ALA A 216 10.14 -15.53 3.70
CA ALA A 216 9.80 -16.81 4.30
C ALA A 216 9.62 -17.93 3.26
N ALA A 217 9.15 -17.60 2.05
CA ALA A 217 8.94 -18.57 0.99
C ALA A 217 10.23 -19.02 0.29
N ASN A 218 11.26 -18.16 0.25
CA ASN A 218 12.55 -18.49 -0.35
C ASN A 218 13.73 -18.01 0.51
N ALA A 219 14.54 -18.94 1.03
CA ALA A 219 15.74 -18.64 1.81
C ALA A 219 16.81 -17.84 1.03
N LEU A 220 16.81 -17.96 -0.30
CA LEU A 220 17.73 -17.26 -1.20
C LEU A 220 17.20 -15.89 -1.67
N ALA A 221 15.99 -15.49 -1.27
CA ALA A 221 15.49 -14.15 -1.54
C ALA A 221 16.04 -13.14 -0.52
N ALA A 222 16.22 -11.89 -0.92
CA ALA A 222 16.65 -10.80 -0.04
C ALA A 222 15.86 -9.53 -0.30
N ALA A 223 15.77 -8.67 0.71
CA ALA A 223 15.09 -7.39 0.65
C ALA A 223 15.94 -6.32 1.34
N ALA A 224 15.99 -5.12 0.77
CA ALA A 224 16.70 -3.97 1.32
C ALA A 224 15.87 -2.68 1.14
N ASN A 225 15.39 -2.11 2.24
CA ASN A 225 14.86 -0.74 2.24
C ASN A 225 16.01 0.27 2.41
N TYR A 226 15.71 1.55 2.18
CA TYR A 226 16.67 2.65 2.28
C TYR A 226 17.95 2.43 1.46
N THR A 227 17.85 1.77 0.30
CA THR A 227 18.99 1.35 -0.49
C THR A 227 18.84 1.84 -1.93
N THR A 228 19.84 2.54 -2.43
CA THR A 228 19.79 3.16 -3.76
C THR A 228 20.73 2.46 -4.74
N LEU A 229 20.29 2.32 -5.99
CA LEU A 229 21.17 1.95 -7.10
C LEU A 229 22.13 3.11 -7.36
N VAL A 230 23.44 2.88 -7.20
CA VAL A 230 24.48 3.90 -7.39
C VAL A 230 25.25 3.72 -8.70
N SER A 231 25.29 2.50 -9.24
CA SER A 231 25.89 2.25 -10.55
C SER A 231 25.30 1.01 -11.24
N SER A 232 25.25 1.05 -12.56
CA SER A 232 24.92 -0.07 -13.44
C SER A 232 25.96 -0.13 -14.56
N SER A 233 26.90 -1.06 -14.49
CA SER A 233 27.99 -1.16 -15.46
C SER A 233 28.42 -2.61 -15.68
N ASN A 234 28.62 -3.00 -16.94
CA ASN A 234 29.09 -4.34 -17.34
C ASN A 234 28.30 -5.49 -16.69
N GLY A 235 26.98 -5.34 -16.63
CA GLY A 235 26.08 -6.31 -16.00
C GLY A 235 26.07 -6.36 -14.48
N VAL A 236 26.83 -5.48 -13.81
CA VAL A 236 26.86 -5.36 -12.35
C VAL A 236 26.01 -4.17 -11.92
N LEU A 237 25.08 -4.43 -11.00
CA LEU A 237 24.34 -3.40 -10.27
C LEU A 237 24.97 -3.21 -8.90
N THR A 238 25.38 -1.99 -8.57
CA THR A 238 25.92 -1.64 -7.26
C THR A 238 24.91 -0.81 -6.48
N PHE A 239 24.70 -1.20 -5.23
CA PHE A 239 23.75 -0.60 -4.31
C PHE A 239 24.46 -0.03 -3.10
N GLN A 240 23.89 1.03 -2.56
CA GLN A 240 24.34 1.65 -1.32
C GLN A 240 23.15 1.82 -0.38
N SER A 241 23.25 1.22 0.80
CA SER A 241 22.29 1.44 1.88
C SER A 241 22.50 2.83 2.47
N LYS A 242 21.43 3.51 2.85
CA LYS A 242 21.41 4.69 3.70
C LYS A 242 21.20 4.18 5.12
N GLY A 243 22.27 4.14 5.88
CA GLY A 243 22.23 3.68 7.25
C GLY A 243 23.31 4.36 8.06
N GLY A 244 22.90 5.27 8.95
CA GLY A 244 23.74 5.88 9.99
C GLY A 244 24.09 4.89 11.10
N GLY A 245 24.56 3.70 10.72
CA GLY A 245 25.20 2.79 11.66
C GLY A 245 26.59 3.33 12.00
N GLN A 246 27.02 3.14 13.25
CA GLN A 246 28.44 3.30 13.58
C GLN A 246 29.24 2.38 12.65
N SER A 247 30.22 2.94 11.95
CA SER A 247 31.25 2.11 11.33
C SER A 247 31.90 1.23 12.42
N LYS A 248 32.52 0.11 12.03
CA LYS A 248 33.29 -0.73 12.98
C LYS A 248 34.39 0.06 13.71
N ASP A 249 34.75 1.23 13.19
CA ASP A 249 35.76 2.15 13.72
C ASP A 249 35.16 3.34 14.50
N GLY A 250 33.86 3.31 14.83
CA GLY A 250 33.19 4.32 15.66
C GLY A 250 32.88 5.65 14.96
N GLY A 251 33.19 5.79 13.68
CA GLY A 251 32.82 6.96 12.86
C GLY A 251 31.39 6.87 12.30
N ARG A 252 30.70 8.02 12.23
CA ARG A 252 29.39 8.19 11.56
C ARG A 252 29.62 8.25 10.06
N SER A 253 29.27 7.21 9.32
CA SER A 253 29.19 7.28 7.86
C SER A 253 27.75 7.61 7.46
N GLU A 254 27.54 8.69 6.73
CA GLU A 254 26.24 9.00 6.10
C GLU A 254 25.89 7.97 5.01
N ASN A 255 26.91 7.25 4.54
CA ASN A 255 26.84 6.20 3.54
C ASN A 255 26.93 4.83 4.20
N GLY A 256 25.88 4.04 4.11
CA GLY A 256 25.83 2.67 4.64
C GLY A 256 26.57 1.67 3.77
N ALA A 257 26.31 0.38 4.02
CA ALA A 257 26.98 -0.71 3.32
C ALA A 257 26.77 -0.66 1.80
N VAL A 258 27.85 -0.93 1.06
CA VAL A 258 27.83 -1.08 -0.39
C VAL A 258 27.87 -2.56 -0.74
N PHE A 259 27.04 -2.98 -1.67
CA PHE A 259 27.04 -4.34 -2.20
C PHE A 259 26.72 -4.34 -3.69
N ALA A 260 27.10 -5.42 -4.38
CA ALA A 260 26.90 -5.54 -5.82
C ALA A 260 26.35 -6.91 -6.21
N VAL A 261 25.52 -6.94 -7.25
CA VAL A 261 24.93 -8.16 -7.80
C VAL A 261 24.90 -8.13 -9.33
N ARG A 262 24.84 -9.31 -9.94
CA ARG A 262 24.67 -9.56 -11.37
C ARG A 262 23.30 -10.23 -11.59
N PRO A 263 22.28 -9.45 -12.01
CA PRO A 263 20.98 -10.02 -12.32
C PRO A 263 20.96 -10.71 -13.69
N LYS A 264 20.18 -11.78 -13.82
CA LYS A 264 19.76 -12.27 -15.15
C LYS A 264 18.68 -11.37 -15.76
N LEU A 265 17.82 -10.79 -14.93
CA LEU A 265 16.73 -9.90 -15.33
C LEU A 265 16.50 -8.80 -14.28
N VAL A 266 16.13 -7.60 -14.73
CA VAL A 266 15.70 -6.51 -13.85
C VAL A 266 14.23 -6.21 -14.04
N VAL A 267 13.49 -6.05 -12.95
CA VAL A 267 12.14 -5.50 -12.94
C VAL A 267 12.18 -4.11 -12.32
N ASN A 268 11.80 -3.10 -13.09
CA ASN A 268 11.62 -1.74 -12.60
C ASN A 268 10.17 -1.56 -12.13
N ALA A 269 9.96 -1.67 -10.82
CA ALA A 269 8.68 -1.48 -10.14
C ALA A 269 8.64 -0.15 -9.36
N ALA A 270 9.41 0.85 -9.80
CA ALA A 270 9.60 2.11 -9.08
C ALA A 270 8.41 3.09 -9.18
N GLY A 271 7.24 2.65 -9.62
CA GLY A 271 6.03 3.48 -9.70
C GLY A 271 6.27 4.77 -10.48
N PRO A 272 6.07 5.97 -9.88
CA PRO A 272 6.24 7.22 -10.60
C PRO A 272 7.70 7.55 -10.93
N TRP A 273 8.68 6.80 -10.40
CA TRP A 273 10.12 6.95 -10.68
C TRP A 273 10.63 6.00 -11.78
N ILE A 274 9.74 5.32 -12.52
CA ILE A 274 10.15 4.34 -13.55
C ILE A 274 11.12 4.95 -14.58
N ASP A 275 10.86 6.15 -15.07
CA ASP A 275 11.69 6.78 -16.09
C ASP A 275 13.09 7.13 -15.57
N ASP A 276 13.21 7.62 -14.34
CA ASP A 276 14.50 7.90 -13.69
C ASP A 276 15.33 6.64 -13.47
N VAL A 277 14.68 5.56 -13.01
CA VAL A 277 15.33 4.27 -12.79
C VAL A 277 15.78 3.65 -14.12
N ASN A 278 14.95 3.73 -15.15
CA ASN A 278 15.29 3.29 -16.50
C ASN A 278 16.51 4.06 -17.04
N ALA A 279 16.58 5.38 -16.83
CA ALA A 279 17.76 6.18 -17.19
C ALA A 279 19.03 5.74 -16.45
N SER A 280 18.94 5.45 -15.14
CA SER A 280 20.07 4.95 -14.33
C SER A 280 20.55 3.55 -14.76
N LEU A 281 19.69 2.77 -15.40
CA LEU A 281 20.03 1.48 -16.01
C LEU A 281 20.54 1.60 -17.46
N GLY A 282 20.71 2.83 -17.98
CA GLY A 282 21.15 3.07 -19.36
C GLY A 282 20.08 2.81 -20.42
N ALA A 283 18.81 2.93 -20.05
CA ALA A 283 17.65 2.70 -20.92
C ALA A 283 16.59 3.81 -20.76
N PRO A 284 16.93 5.09 -21.01
CA PRO A 284 16.01 6.21 -20.77
C PRO A 284 14.66 6.04 -21.48
N SER A 285 13.58 6.46 -20.82
CA SER A 285 12.20 6.28 -21.29
C SER A 285 11.31 7.48 -20.92
N LYS A 286 10.07 7.46 -21.42
CA LYS A 286 9.00 8.40 -21.03
C LYS A 286 7.67 7.64 -20.91
N MET A 287 7.57 6.82 -19.87
CA MET A 287 6.46 5.92 -19.62
C MET A 287 5.42 6.51 -18.66
N ILE A 288 5.78 7.47 -17.81
CA ILE A 288 4.91 7.98 -16.73
C ILE A 288 4.36 9.37 -17.06
N GLY A 289 3.04 9.54 -16.92
CA GLY A 289 2.30 10.80 -17.02
C GLY A 289 1.56 11.12 -15.72
N GLY A 290 2.31 11.20 -14.62
CA GLY A 290 1.79 11.12 -13.26
C GLY A 290 0.74 12.18 -12.89
N THR A 291 -0.26 11.77 -12.10
CA THR A 291 -1.26 12.70 -11.52
C THR A 291 -1.24 12.63 -9.99
N LYS A 292 -1.10 13.79 -9.37
CA LYS A 292 -1.26 13.99 -7.92
C LYS A 292 -2.71 13.75 -7.52
N GLY A 293 -2.89 13.00 -6.45
CA GLY A 293 -4.15 12.89 -5.73
C GLY A 293 -3.94 13.09 -4.25
N SER A 294 -4.79 13.92 -3.66
CA SER A 294 -4.72 14.33 -2.26
C SER A 294 -5.98 13.96 -1.49
N HIS A 295 -5.80 13.72 -0.20
CA HIS A 295 -6.84 13.37 0.77
C HIS A 295 -6.64 14.14 2.07
N ILE A 296 -7.74 14.37 2.77
CA ILE A 296 -7.76 14.94 4.13
C ILE A 296 -8.58 14.03 5.05
N LEU A 297 -8.20 13.98 6.32
CA LEU A 297 -8.96 13.33 7.38
C LEU A 297 -9.49 14.39 8.32
N LEU A 298 -10.81 14.38 8.52
CA LEU A 298 -11.52 15.34 9.35
C LEU A 298 -11.98 14.70 10.65
N LYS A 299 -11.74 15.38 11.77
CA LYS A 299 -12.42 15.11 13.03
C LYS A 299 -13.80 15.74 12.98
N HIS A 300 -14.78 14.96 12.53
CA HIS A 300 -16.16 15.41 12.35
C HIS A 300 -17.15 14.32 12.78
N ASP A 301 -17.37 14.17 14.08
CA ASP A 301 -18.13 13.06 14.67
C ASP A 301 -19.56 12.93 14.12
N GLU A 302 -20.23 14.05 13.83
CA GLU A 302 -21.58 14.02 13.27
C GLU A 302 -21.61 13.40 11.85
N LEU A 303 -20.62 13.71 11.02
CA LEU A 303 -20.48 13.15 9.68
C LEU A 303 -20.14 11.66 9.77
N VAL A 304 -19.19 11.28 10.62
CA VAL A 304 -18.80 9.88 10.85
C VAL A 304 -20.00 9.04 11.31
N ARG A 305 -20.78 9.54 12.29
CA ARG A 305 -22.03 8.88 12.72
C ARG A 305 -23.06 8.78 11.59
N SER A 306 -23.22 9.84 10.79
CA SER A 306 -24.18 9.87 9.66
C SER A 306 -23.83 8.89 8.54
N LEU A 307 -22.54 8.66 8.32
CA LEU A 307 -22.03 7.66 7.37
C LEU A 307 -22.38 6.24 7.83
N ALA A 308 -22.39 5.98 9.14
CA ALA A 308 -22.75 4.71 9.78
C ALA A 308 -22.08 3.50 9.07
N GLY A 309 -20.75 3.58 8.93
CA GLY A 309 -19.91 2.55 8.32
C GLY A 309 -19.96 2.49 6.78
N ARG A 310 -20.63 3.44 6.12
CA ARG A 310 -20.79 3.48 4.66
C ARG A 310 -19.90 4.56 4.03
N MET A 311 -19.56 4.39 2.76
CA MET A 311 -18.95 5.42 1.93
C MET A 311 -20.01 6.16 1.13
N LEU A 312 -19.87 7.48 1.01
CA LEU A 312 -20.51 8.26 -0.04
C LEU A 312 -19.51 8.37 -1.20
N TYR A 313 -19.93 7.96 -2.39
CA TYR A 313 -19.16 8.02 -3.63
C TYR A 313 -19.95 8.88 -4.62
N PHE A 314 -19.44 10.06 -4.92
CA PHE A 314 -20.22 11.11 -5.59
C PHE A 314 -19.37 11.88 -6.60
N GLU A 315 -20.05 12.54 -7.51
CA GLU A 315 -19.44 13.43 -8.50
C GLU A 315 -19.47 14.86 -7.94
N ALA A 316 -18.31 15.52 -7.91
CA ALA A 316 -18.20 16.94 -7.64
C ALA A 316 -18.64 17.77 -8.86
N ASP A 317 -18.86 19.07 -8.68
CA ASP A 317 -19.44 19.94 -9.72
C ASP A 317 -18.65 19.99 -11.03
N ASP A 318 -17.34 19.72 -10.99
CA ASP A 318 -16.47 19.66 -12.17
C ASP A 318 -16.47 18.31 -12.91
N GLY A 319 -17.21 17.31 -12.39
CA GLY A 319 -17.31 15.96 -12.93
C GLY A 319 -16.30 14.96 -12.36
N ARG A 320 -15.41 15.38 -11.44
CA ARG A 320 -14.49 14.45 -10.76
C ARG A 320 -15.22 13.67 -9.68
N ILE A 321 -14.74 12.45 -9.45
CA ILE A 321 -15.27 11.60 -8.39
C ILE A 321 -14.61 11.96 -7.07
N CYS A 322 -15.43 12.25 -6.08
CA CYS A 322 -15.08 12.40 -4.68
C CYS A 322 -15.69 11.25 -3.85
N LEU A 323 -15.10 11.02 -2.70
CA LEU A 323 -15.52 10.05 -1.72
C LEU A 323 -15.38 10.62 -0.32
N VAL A 324 -16.25 10.16 0.56
CA VAL A 324 -16.11 10.37 2.00
C VAL A 324 -16.61 9.15 2.77
N TYR A 325 -15.81 8.65 3.71
CA TYR A 325 -16.18 7.53 4.56
C TYR A 325 -15.45 7.53 5.91
N ASP A 326 -15.96 6.74 6.85
CA ASP A 326 -15.32 6.51 8.15
C ASP A 326 -14.06 5.66 8.00
N TYR A 327 -12.93 6.28 8.33
CA TYR A 327 -11.63 5.64 8.46
C TYR A 327 -11.02 5.99 9.82
N LEU A 328 -10.89 4.98 10.69
CA LEU A 328 -10.34 5.11 12.04
C LEU A 328 -11.09 6.14 12.91
N GLY A 329 -12.41 6.30 12.72
CA GLY A 329 -13.21 7.28 13.46
C GLY A 329 -13.10 8.71 12.92
N LEU A 330 -12.37 8.92 11.82
CA LEU A 330 -12.26 10.19 11.10
C LEU A 330 -12.98 10.09 9.76
N ALA A 331 -13.45 11.23 9.24
CA ALA A 331 -13.99 11.29 7.89
C ALA A 331 -12.83 11.48 6.88
N LEU A 332 -12.49 10.41 6.15
CA LEU A 332 -11.51 10.47 5.07
C LEU A 332 -12.19 11.00 3.81
N VAL A 333 -11.74 12.15 3.32
CA VAL A 333 -12.26 12.84 2.14
C VAL A 333 -11.19 12.82 1.04
N GLY A 334 -11.59 12.48 -0.17
CA GLY A 334 -10.70 12.55 -1.33
C GLY A 334 -11.44 12.25 -2.63
N SER A 335 -10.77 12.10 -3.77
CA SER A 335 -9.38 12.53 -3.99
C SER A 335 -9.35 13.64 -5.03
N THR A 336 -8.28 14.44 -5.03
CA THR A 336 -7.99 15.33 -6.16
C THR A 336 -7.36 14.57 -7.34
N ASP A 337 -7.28 15.23 -8.49
CA ASP A 337 -6.63 14.73 -9.71
C ASP A 337 -5.99 15.92 -10.44
N ILE A 338 -4.69 16.12 -10.25
CA ILE A 338 -3.92 17.28 -10.73
C ILE A 338 -2.61 16.77 -11.33
N GLN A 339 -2.19 17.26 -12.49
CA GLN A 339 -0.91 16.87 -13.08
C GLN A 339 0.26 17.29 -12.16
N ALA A 340 1.26 16.42 -12.00
CA ALA A 340 2.45 16.73 -11.23
C ALA A 340 3.67 15.97 -11.78
N ASP A 341 4.80 16.67 -11.85
CA ASP A 341 5.98 16.15 -12.55
C ASP A 341 7.02 15.57 -11.59
N ASN A 342 7.06 16.01 -10.32
CA ASN A 342 8.02 15.54 -9.33
C ASN A 342 7.33 14.76 -8.19
N PRO A 343 7.45 13.42 -8.15
CA PRO A 343 6.83 12.60 -7.11
C PRO A 343 7.41 12.78 -5.70
N ASP A 344 8.63 13.29 -5.54
CA ASP A 344 9.25 13.47 -4.22
C ASP A 344 8.73 14.72 -3.48
N THR A 345 8.16 15.70 -4.19
CA THR A 345 7.78 17.01 -3.62
C THR A 345 6.27 17.21 -3.43
N VAL A 346 5.44 16.27 -3.87
CA VAL A 346 3.97 16.41 -3.78
C VAL A 346 3.50 16.52 -2.32
N ARG A 347 2.51 17.39 -2.10
CA ARG A 347 1.78 17.57 -0.84
C ARG A 347 0.39 18.09 -1.13
N CYS A 348 -0.48 18.05 -0.13
CA CYS A 348 -1.84 18.57 -0.23
C CYS A 348 -1.79 20.09 -0.11
N GLU A 349 -2.15 20.79 -1.18
CA GLU A 349 -2.07 22.25 -1.23
C GLU A 349 -3.35 22.92 -0.71
N PRO A 350 -3.30 24.18 -0.25
CA PRO A 350 -4.46 24.88 0.28
C PRO A 350 -5.69 24.86 -0.64
N GLN A 351 -5.50 24.94 -1.96
CA GLN A 351 -6.57 24.94 -2.95
C GLN A 351 -7.23 23.55 -3.07
N GLU A 352 -6.45 22.47 -2.88
CA GLU A 352 -6.97 21.11 -2.84
C GLU A 352 -7.83 20.89 -1.61
N ILE A 353 -7.41 21.43 -0.46
CA ILE A 353 -8.17 21.38 0.80
C ILE A 353 -9.52 22.08 0.62
N ASP A 354 -9.52 23.31 0.08
CA ASP A 354 -10.77 24.06 -0.15
C ASP A 354 -11.71 23.30 -1.09
N TYR A 355 -11.18 22.72 -2.17
CA TYR A 355 -11.94 21.88 -3.09
C TYR A 355 -12.59 20.67 -2.39
N LEU A 356 -11.84 19.96 -1.54
CA LEU A 356 -12.35 18.78 -0.83
C LEU A 356 -13.42 19.16 0.20
N LEU A 357 -13.21 20.25 0.96
CA LEU A 357 -14.19 20.74 1.93
C LEU A 357 -15.47 21.22 1.24
N GLU A 358 -15.36 21.95 0.12
CA GLU A 358 -16.52 22.42 -0.64
C GLU A 358 -17.29 21.25 -1.27
N SER A 359 -16.59 20.24 -1.79
CA SER A 359 -17.22 19.03 -2.34
C SER A 359 -18.11 18.33 -1.31
N VAL A 360 -17.65 18.20 -0.07
CA VAL A 360 -18.45 17.58 1.01
C VAL A 360 -19.56 18.53 1.48
N ARG A 361 -19.33 19.84 1.53
CA ARG A 361 -20.35 20.85 1.86
C ARG A 361 -21.52 20.82 0.88
N ALA A 362 -21.26 20.73 -0.42
CA ALA A 362 -22.30 20.62 -1.44
C ALA A 362 -23.14 19.34 -1.26
N LEU A 363 -22.50 18.24 -0.85
CA LEU A 363 -23.17 16.97 -0.60
C LEU A 363 -23.99 16.98 0.71
N MET A 364 -23.48 17.67 1.74
CA MET A 364 -24.01 17.69 3.11
C MET A 364 -24.25 19.13 3.60
N PRO A 365 -25.20 19.89 3.01
CA PRO A 365 -25.35 21.33 3.23
C PRO A 365 -25.79 21.71 4.66
N GLY A 366 -26.20 20.74 5.48
CA GLY A 366 -26.55 20.94 6.89
C GLY A 366 -25.37 20.84 7.87
N MET A 367 -24.16 20.52 7.39
CA MET A 367 -22.97 20.34 8.20
C MET A 367 -21.94 21.44 7.96
N SER A 368 -21.15 21.76 8.97
CA SER A 368 -20.11 22.78 8.93
C SER A 368 -18.73 22.16 8.76
N PHE A 369 -18.04 22.55 7.68
CA PHE A 369 -16.71 22.05 7.32
C PHE A 369 -15.67 23.16 7.42
N GLY A 370 -14.68 22.97 8.29
CA GLY A 370 -13.62 23.94 8.59
C GLY A 370 -12.23 23.30 8.53
N ARG A 371 -11.21 24.12 8.22
CA ARG A 371 -9.80 23.67 8.15
C ARG A 371 -9.25 23.24 9.51
N ASP A 372 -9.82 23.76 10.59
CA ASP A 372 -9.49 23.39 11.97
C ASP A 372 -9.89 21.96 12.33
N GLN A 373 -10.79 21.34 11.56
CA GLN A 373 -11.17 19.93 11.70
C GLN A 373 -10.16 18.97 11.07
N ILE A 374 -9.20 19.46 10.28
CA ILE A 374 -8.20 18.62 9.59
C ILE A 374 -7.21 18.08 10.62
N VAL A 375 -7.14 16.76 10.69
CA VAL A 375 -6.23 16.02 11.58
C VAL A 375 -4.98 15.56 10.83
N TYR A 376 -5.16 15.17 9.57
CA TYR A 376 -4.10 14.61 8.74
C TYR A 376 -4.42 14.82 7.27
N ALA A 377 -3.40 15.05 6.45
CA ALA A 377 -3.50 15.14 5.01
C ALA A 377 -2.38 14.32 4.36
N TYR A 378 -2.63 13.81 3.15
CA TYR A 378 -1.59 13.14 2.36
C TYR A 378 -1.84 13.29 0.87
N SER A 379 -0.77 13.14 0.10
CA SER A 379 -0.80 13.20 -1.36
C SER A 379 0.19 12.24 -1.97
N GLY A 380 -0.11 11.75 -3.17
CA GLY A 380 0.80 10.92 -3.96
C GLY A 380 0.57 11.03 -5.45
N ILE A 381 1.58 10.61 -6.22
CA ILE A 381 1.47 10.51 -7.67
C ILE A 381 0.99 9.12 -8.08
N ARG A 382 -0.05 9.09 -8.90
CA ARG A 382 -0.52 7.87 -9.57
C ARG A 382 0.41 7.61 -10.77
N PRO A 383 1.06 6.43 -10.87
CA PRO A 383 2.02 6.12 -11.93
C PRO A 383 1.30 5.73 -13.24
N LEU A 384 0.48 6.63 -13.76
CA LEU A 384 -0.30 6.39 -14.97
C LEU A 384 0.60 6.42 -16.22
N PRO A 385 0.25 5.66 -17.28
CA PRO A 385 0.95 5.76 -18.55
C PRO A 385 0.97 7.20 -19.08
N ALA A 386 2.09 7.59 -19.69
CA ALA A 386 2.19 8.87 -20.41
C ALA A 386 1.11 8.95 -21.50
N SER A 387 0.41 10.09 -21.55
CA SER A 387 -0.71 10.31 -22.47
C SER A 387 -0.79 11.79 -22.86
N ASP A 388 -1.18 12.06 -24.10
CA ASP A 388 -1.50 13.41 -24.58
C ASP A 388 -2.94 13.85 -24.22
N ALA A 389 -3.66 13.05 -23.42
CA ALA A 389 -5.03 13.35 -23.02
C ALA A 389 -5.08 14.64 -22.15
N SER A 390 -5.90 15.61 -22.57
CA SER A 390 -6.06 16.89 -21.87
C SER A 390 -6.82 16.80 -20.53
N VAL A 391 -7.41 15.64 -20.22
CA VAL A 391 -8.17 15.40 -18.98
C VAL A 391 -7.56 14.21 -18.23
N PRO A 392 -6.83 14.45 -17.11
CA PRO A 392 -6.16 13.41 -16.33
C PRO A 392 -7.07 12.24 -15.92
N GLY A 393 -8.35 12.53 -15.61
CA GLY A 393 -9.33 11.54 -15.18
C GLY A 393 -9.74 10.51 -16.23
N LEU A 394 -9.36 10.71 -17.51
CA LEU A 394 -9.63 9.82 -18.64
C LEU A 394 -8.42 8.95 -19.04
N ILE A 395 -7.23 9.18 -18.46
CA ILE A 395 -6.06 8.34 -18.71
C ILE A 395 -6.37 6.93 -18.21
N SER A 396 -6.13 5.92 -19.07
CA SER A 396 -6.40 4.52 -18.70
C SER A 396 -5.63 4.17 -17.44
N ARG A 397 -6.31 3.43 -16.57
CA ARG A 397 -5.74 2.92 -15.33
C ARG A 397 -5.39 1.45 -15.44
N ASP A 398 -5.33 0.93 -16.65
CA ASP A 398 -4.81 -0.42 -16.88
C ASP A 398 -3.31 -0.47 -16.60
N HIS A 399 -2.78 -1.69 -16.44
CA HIS A 399 -1.34 -1.92 -16.24
C HIS A 399 -0.68 -2.42 -17.51
N SER A 400 0.64 -2.24 -17.61
CA SER A 400 1.44 -2.86 -18.66
C SER A 400 2.85 -3.15 -18.16
N ALA A 401 3.51 -4.11 -18.80
CA ALA A 401 4.86 -4.55 -18.48
C ALA A 401 5.81 -4.47 -19.69
N PRO A 402 6.04 -3.27 -20.28
CA PRO A 402 6.95 -3.13 -21.41
C PRO A 402 8.35 -3.64 -21.08
N VAL A 403 8.96 -4.33 -22.05
CA VAL A 403 10.30 -4.93 -21.91
C VAL A 403 11.31 -4.20 -22.78
N VAL A 404 12.43 -3.82 -22.18
CA VAL A 404 13.62 -3.34 -22.90
C VAL A 404 14.67 -4.43 -22.91
N GLU A 405 14.92 -5.00 -24.08
CA GLU A 405 15.91 -6.08 -24.26
C GLU A 405 17.36 -5.63 -23.96
N PRO A 406 18.28 -6.57 -23.72
CA PRO A 406 19.71 -6.29 -23.53
C PRO A 406 20.28 -5.40 -24.64
N LYS A 407 21.14 -4.44 -24.27
CA LYS A 407 21.80 -3.53 -25.24
C LYS A 407 23.12 -3.02 -24.69
N GLY A 408 24.17 -3.02 -25.53
CA GLY A 408 25.49 -2.50 -25.17
C GLY A 408 26.08 -3.23 -23.97
N SER A 409 26.54 -2.48 -22.95
CA SER A 409 27.12 -3.01 -21.71
C SER A 409 26.08 -3.53 -20.70
N ARG A 410 24.78 -3.48 -21.01
CA ARG A 410 23.69 -4.03 -20.20
C ARG A 410 23.25 -5.40 -20.77
N PRO A 411 23.65 -6.53 -20.13
CA PRO A 411 23.37 -7.88 -20.62
C PRO A 411 21.99 -8.43 -20.20
N PHE A 412 21.24 -7.72 -19.35
CA PHE A 412 19.94 -8.16 -18.83
C PHE A 412 18.79 -7.35 -19.43
N PRO A 413 17.59 -7.93 -19.65
CA PRO A 413 16.38 -7.18 -19.98
C PRO A 413 15.85 -6.40 -18.78
N ILE A 414 15.09 -5.34 -19.05
CA ILE A 414 14.36 -4.56 -18.04
C ILE A 414 12.86 -4.69 -18.32
N ILE A 415 12.08 -5.16 -17.33
CA ILE A 415 10.61 -5.14 -17.38
C ILE A 415 10.12 -3.99 -16.50
N SER A 416 9.40 -3.01 -17.05
CA SER A 416 8.89 -1.86 -16.27
C SER A 416 7.42 -2.04 -15.90
N LEU A 417 7.05 -1.92 -14.62
CA LEU A 417 5.67 -2.10 -14.16
C LEU A 417 4.89 -0.78 -14.19
N VAL A 418 4.38 -0.42 -15.36
CA VAL A 418 3.65 0.83 -15.58
C VAL A 418 2.18 0.69 -15.14
N GLY A 419 1.68 1.67 -14.39
CA GLY A 419 0.32 1.65 -13.86
C GLY A 419 0.14 0.67 -12.69
N GLY A 420 -0.91 -0.13 -12.77
CA GLY A 420 -1.32 -1.03 -11.69
C GLY A 420 -2.15 -0.35 -10.61
N LYS A 421 -2.74 -1.17 -9.74
CA LYS A 421 -3.64 -0.75 -8.67
C LYS A 421 -3.43 -1.59 -7.43
N TRP A 422 -3.70 -0.98 -6.28
CA TRP A 422 -3.88 -1.69 -5.02
C TRP A 422 -4.86 -2.86 -5.09
N THR A 423 -5.88 -2.80 -5.95
CA THR A 423 -6.83 -3.91 -6.07
C THR A 423 -6.28 -5.05 -6.92
N THR A 424 -5.58 -4.76 -8.02
CA THR A 424 -5.17 -5.77 -9.01
C THR A 424 -3.74 -6.24 -8.87
N PHE A 425 -2.99 -5.78 -7.86
CA PHE A 425 -1.55 -6.05 -7.73
C PHE A 425 -1.20 -7.54 -7.81
N ARG A 426 -2.02 -8.43 -7.22
CA ARG A 426 -1.75 -9.87 -7.23
C ARG A 426 -1.93 -10.47 -8.63
N GLY A 427 -2.98 -10.05 -9.34
CA GLY A 427 -3.18 -10.42 -10.74
C GLY A 427 -2.06 -9.93 -11.64
N PHE A 428 -1.62 -8.68 -11.46
CA PHE A 428 -0.50 -8.12 -12.20
C PHE A 428 0.84 -8.81 -11.87
N ALA A 429 1.07 -9.14 -10.59
CA ALA A 429 2.22 -9.91 -10.16
C ALA A 429 2.24 -11.33 -10.77
N GLU A 430 1.09 -12.02 -10.83
CA GLU A 430 0.96 -13.33 -11.47
C GLU A 430 1.36 -13.27 -12.96
N GLU A 431 0.83 -12.29 -13.70
CA GLU A 431 1.13 -12.06 -15.13
C GLU A 431 2.63 -11.79 -15.39
N VAL A 432 3.22 -10.89 -14.62
CA VAL A 432 4.64 -10.54 -14.76
C VAL A 432 5.54 -11.70 -14.30
N ALA A 433 5.17 -12.39 -13.23
CA ALA A 433 5.90 -13.55 -12.76
C ALA A 433 5.94 -14.65 -13.83
N ASP A 434 4.82 -14.89 -14.53
CA ASP A 434 4.78 -15.86 -15.65
C ASP A 434 5.74 -15.44 -16.78
N THR A 435 5.76 -14.15 -17.15
CA THR A 435 6.71 -13.61 -18.14
C THR A 435 8.17 -13.80 -17.70
N VAL A 436 8.46 -13.58 -16.41
CA VAL A 436 9.80 -13.77 -15.84
C VAL A 436 10.20 -15.25 -15.83
N LEU A 437 9.28 -16.13 -15.42
CA LEU A 437 9.50 -17.56 -15.38
C LEU A 437 9.82 -18.13 -16.77
N ASP A 438 9.06 -17.74 -17.78
CA ASP A 438 9.29 -18.15 -19.17
C ASP A 438 10.69 -17.73 -19.65
N ARG A 439 11.12 -16.49 -19.35
CA ARG A 439 12.47 -16.01 -19.66
C ARG A 439 13.58 -16.76 -18.92
N LEU A 440 13.29 -17.26 -17.73
CA LEU A 440 14.22 -18.09 -16.94
C LEU A 440 14.15 -19.58 -17.33
N GLY A 441 13.26 -19.98 -18.26
CA GLY A 441 13.04 -21.38 -18.63
C GLY A 441 12.43 -22.21 -17.49
N ARG A 442 11.61 -21.59 -16.63
CA ARG A 442 10.99 -22.23 -15.45
C ARG A 442 9.47 -22.29 -15.61
N GLY A 443 8.85 -23.34 -15.11
CA GLY A 443 7.38 -23.42 -14.99
C GLY A 443 6.88 -22.92 -13.63
N ARG A 444 5.66 -22.40 -13.59
CA ARG A 444 4.97 -22.04 -12.34
C ARG A 444 4.73 -23.29 -11.48
N LYS A 445 5.06 -23.22 -10.20
CA LYS A 445 4.93 -24.32 -9.22
C LYS A 445 3.66 -24.20 -8.38
N VAL A 446 3.30 -22.98 -7.99
CA VAL A 446 2.16 -22.72 -7.10
C VAL A 446 1.35 -21.51 -7.57
N THR A 447 0.05 -21.56 -7.32
CA THR A 447 -0.87 -20.42 -7.50
C THR A 447 -0.87 -19.52 -6.27
N THR A 448 -0.90 -18.20 -6.47
CA THR A 448 -1.03 -17.21 -5.39
C THR A 448 -2.47 -16.76 -5.15
N ARG A 449 -3.45 -17.22 -5.95
CA ARG A 449 -4.85 -16.75 -5.91
C ARG A 449 -5.51 -16.90 -4.54
N SER A 450 -5.30 -18.01 -3.86
CA SER A 450 -5.87 -18.31 -2.53
C SER A 450 -4.83 -18.30 -1.42
N MET A 451 -3.64 -17.75 -1.67
CA MET A 451 -2.55 -17.76 -0.71
C MET A 451 -2.78 -16.63 0.30
N PRO A 452 -2.98 -16.94 1.60
CA PRO A 452 -3.19 -15.92 2.62
C PRO A 452 -1.93 -15.07 2.80
N ILE A 453 -2.10 -13.78 3.08
CA ILE A 453 -1.00 -12.81 3.23
C ILE A 453 -0.77 -12.55 4.72
N GLY A 454 0.47 -12.72 5.19
CA GLY A 454 0.88 -12.35 6.55
C GLY A 454 -0.06 -12.85 7.65
N GLY A 455 -0.59 -11.92 8.46
CA GLY A 455 -1.54 -12.19 9.55
C GLY A 455 -2.89 -12.77 9.11
N GLY A 456 -3.17 -12.83 7.81
CA GLY A 456 -4.38 -13.46 7.27
C GLY A 456 -4.33 -14.98 7.34
N LYS A 457 -3.14 -15.58 7.48
CA LYS A 457 -2.98 -17.04 7.58
C LYS A 457 -3.57 -17.54 8.90
N GLY A 458 -4.64 -18.34 8.79
CA GLY A 458 -5.34 -18.88 9.95
C GLY A 458 -6.12 -17.83 10.75
N PHE A 459 -6.46 -16.68 10.14
CA PHE A 459 -7.19 -15.62 10.82
C PHE A 459 -8.61 -16.08 11.20
N PRO A 460 -9.02 -15.94 12.47
CA PRO A 460 -10.33 -16.38 12.91
C PRO A 460 -11.43 -15.37 12.51
N THR A 461 -12.18 -15.67 11.46
CA THR A 461 -13.24 -14.80 10.95
C THR A 461 -14.57 -14.95 11.68
N GLU A 462 -14.83 -16.13 12.25
CA GLU A 462 -16.08 -16.42 12.98
C GLU A 462 -15.95 -16.11 14.47
N PRO A 463 -17.01 -15.62 15.15
CA PRO A 463 -16.96 -15.26 16.57
C PRO A 463 -16.45 -16.39 17.49
N ALA A 464 -16.88 -17.63 17.25
CA ALA A 464 -16.45 -18.79 18.04
C ALA A 464 -14.96 -19.12 17.82
N ALA A 465 -14.49 -19.05 16.56
CA ALA A 465 -13.08 -19.27 16.25
C ALA A 465 -12.20 -18.16 16.84
N ARG A 466 -12.71 -16.93 16.90
CA ARG A 466 -12.01 -15.80 17.50
C ARG A 466 -11.88 -15.97 19.01
N ALA A 467 -12.96 -16.35 19.70
CA ALA A 467 -12.93 -16.66 21.12
C ALA A 467 -11.95 -17.80 21.45
N ALA A 468 -11.93 -18.86 20.65
CA ALA A 468 -10.98 -19.97 20.80
C ALA A 468 -9.53 -19.49 20.62
N TRP A 469 -9.25 -18.72 19.56
CA TRP A 469 -7.92 -18.16 19.33
C TRP A 469 -7.45 -17.26 20.49
N LEU A 470 -8.35 -16.42 21.04
CA LEU A 470 -8.03 -15.55 22.17
C LEU A 470 -7.69 -16.35 23.43
N ALA A 471 -8.43 -17.42 23.72
CA ALA A 471 -8.14 -18.30 24.84
C ALA A 471 -6.77 -18.98 24.70
N ASP A 472 -6.46 -19.52 23.51
CA ASP A 472 -5.17 -20.15 23.21
C ASP A 472 -4.02 -19.14 23.30
N ALA A 473 -4.21 -17.95 22.72
CA ALA A 473 -3.21 -16.88 22.73
C ALA A 473 -2.94 -16.38 24.16
N ARG A 474 -3.97 -16.27 25.00
CA ARG A 474 -3.85 -15.91 26.42
C ARG A 474 -3.02 -16.95 27.17
N SER A 475 -3.30 -18.23 26.98
CA SER A 475 -2.50 -19.30 27.59
C SER A 475 -1.04 -19.28 27.11
N ALA A 476 -0.80 -18.82 25.89
CA ALA A 476 0.49 -18.86 25.21
C ALA A 476 1.39 -17.63 25.42
N SER A 477 0.83 -16.49 25.82
CA SER A 477 1.57 -15.23 26.02
C SER A 477 1.42 -14.63 27.42
N GLY A 478 0.36 -14.98 28.16
CA GLY A 478 0.01 -14.34 29.42
C GLY A 478 -0.64 -12.96 29.28
N ALA A 479 -0.80 -12.44 28.07
CA ALA A 479 -1.42 -11.14 27.83
C ALA A 479 -2.93 -11.14 28.10
N ASP A 480 -3.47 -9.99 28.49
CA ASP A 480 -4.92 -9.84 28.70
C ASP A 480 -5.70 -9.99 27.38
N GLU A 481 -6.95 -10.47 27.50
CA GLU A 481 -7.78 -10.79 26.33
C GLU A 481 -8.08 -9.55 25.47
N ARG A 482 -8.33 -8.39 26.09
CA ARG A 482 -8.59 -7.15 25.38
C ARG A 482 -7.37 -6.74 24.55
N ARG A 483 -6.17 -6.86 25.10
CA ARG A 483 -4.92 -6.61 24.38
C ARG A 483 -4.72 -7.60 23.23
N LEU A 484 -4.96 -8.88 23.45
CA LEU A 484 -4.88 -9.89 22.39
C LEU A 484 -5.86 -9.61 21.25
N ASP A 485 -7.07 -9.18 21.57
CA ASP A 485 -8.09 -8.80 20.59
C ASP A 485 -7.69 -7.55 19.79
N GLN A 486 -7.10 -6.55 20.45
CA GLN A 486 -6.52 -5.36 19.80
C GLN A 486 -5.39 -5.75 18.84
N LEU A 487 -4.43 -6.56 19.30
CA LEU A 487 -3.31 -7.03 18.49
C LEU A 487 -3.80 -7.89 17.31
N LEU A 488 -4.75 -8.80 17.54
CA LEU A 488 -5.33 -9.64 16.49
C LEU A 488 -6.00 -8.79 15.41
N SER A 489 -6.74 -7.75 15.81
CA SER A 489 -7.38 -6.82 14.87
C SER A 489 -6.37 -6.00 14.07
N ARG A 490 -5.20 -5.70 14.65
CA ARG A 490 -4.16 -4.86 14.04
C ARG A 490 -3.11 -5.65 13.23
N TYR A 491 -2.89 -6.92 13.55
CA TYR A 491 -1.79 -7.72 12.99
C TYR A 491 -2.22 -9.11 12.51
N GLY A 492 -3.50 -9.44 12.60
CA GLY A 492 -3.95 -10.80 12.34
C GLY A 492 -3.25 -11.80 13.25
N THR A 493 -2.96 -13.00 12.75
CA THR A 493 -2.30 -14.06 13.52
C THR A 493 -0.85 -13.76 13.88
N LYS A 494 -0.24 -12.70 13.33
CA LYS A 494 1.06 -12.18 13.79
C LYS A 494 0.98 -11.48 15.16
N ALA A 495 -0.23 -11.30 15.70
CA ALA A 495 -0.46 -10.82 17.05
C ALA A 495 0.22 -11.66 18.14
N LEU A 496 0.28 -12.99 17.99
CA LEU A 496 0.83 -13.86 19.04
C LEU A 496 2.35 -13.66 19.26
N PRO A 497 3.19 -13.63 18.20
CA PRO A 497 4.59 -13.23 18.35
C PRO A 497 4.78 -11.87 19.04
N ILE A 498 3.96 -10.88 18.69
CA ILE A 498 4.01 -9.54 19.30
C ILE A 498 3.62 -9.60 20.78
N ALA A 499 2.56 -10.35 21.13
CA ALA A 499 2.10 -10.50 22.51
C ALA A 499 3.10 -11.25 23.40
N ARG A 500 3.93 -12.13 22.83
CA ARG A 500 4.99 -12.86 23.55
C ARG A 500 6.26 -12.03 23.74
N HIS A 501 6.42 -10.96 22.98
CA HIS A 501 7.63 -10.15 23.01
C HIS A 501 7.73 -9.39 24.33
N GLN A 502 8.78 -9.67 25.08
CA GLN A 502 9.12 -8.95 26.30
C GLN A 502 10.18 -7.92 25.96
N SER A 503 9.97 -6.67 26.40
CA SER A 503 10.96 -5.62 26.23
C SER A 503 11.86 -5.53 27.46
N SER A 504 13.01 -4.86 27.35
CA SER A 504 13.91 -4.62 28.49
C SER A 504 13.36 -3.59 29.50
N GLY A 505 12.20 -2.98 29.23
CA GLY A 505 11.44 -2.14 30.16
C GLY A 505 10.19 -2.87 30.67
N ASP A 506 9.49 -2.28 31.65
CA ASP A 506 8.31 -2.90 32.25
C ASP A 506 7.26 -3.29 31.19
N ASN A 507 6.85 -4.56 31.23
CA ASN A 507 6.07 -5.25 30.19
C ASN A 507 4.64 -4.71 29.99
N GLU A 508 4.20 -3.72 30.78
CA GLU A 508 2.84 -3.19 30.78
C GLU A 508 2.71 -1.72 30.34
N ASP A 509 3.83 -1.05 30.04
CA ASP A 509 3.79 0.37 29.72
C ASP A 509 3.07 0.63 28.39
N ARG A 510 2.06 1.49 28.43
CA ARG A 510 1.38 2.04 27.26
C ARG A 510 2.03 3.35 26.85
N LEU A 511 1.88 3.74 25.58
CA LEU A 511 2.24 5.09 25.18
C LEU A 511 1.30 6.10 25.86
N PRO A 512 1.76 7.32 26.23
CA PRO A 512 1.08 8.15 27.21
C PRO A 512 -0.16 8.83 26.61
N GLY A 513 -0.10 9.22 25.33
CA GLY A 513 -1.22 9.76 24.56
C GLY A 513 -1.95 8.72 23.72
N ALA A 514 -1.25 7.66 23.29
CA ALA A 514 -1.80 6.57 22.47
C ALA A 514 -1.86 5.23 23.23
N SER A 515 -2.67 5.18 24.28
CA SER A 515 -2.71 4.05 25.23
C SER A 515 -3.10 2.68 24.64
N ASP A 516 -3.64 2.65 23.42
CA ASP A 516 -3.91 1.43 22.65
C ASP A 516 -2.67 0.79 22.01
N TYR A 517 -1.49 1.42 22.16
CA TYR A 517 -0.19 0.90 21.79
C TYR A 517 0.67 0.65 23.03
N GLY A 518 1.32 -0.50 23.07
CA GLY A 518 2.27 -0.87 24.13
C GLY A 518 3.71 -0.58 23.75
N THR A 519 4.56 -0.26 24.72
CA THR A 519 6.00 -0.05 24.50
C THR A 519 6.70 -1.30 23.95
N SER A 520 6.33 -2.48 24.45
CA SER A 520 6.83 -3.77 23.96
C SER A 520 6.43 -4.08 22.52
N GLU A 521 5.22 -3.67 22.11
CA GLU A 521 4.78 -3.77 20.71
C GLU A 521 5.62 -2.87 19.81
N ILE A 522 5.91 -1.63 20.23
CA ILE A 522 6.79 -0.74 19.46
C ILE A 522 8.20 -1.32 19.37
N ASP A 523 8.75 -1.84 20.47
CA ASP A 523 10.08 -2.49 20.47
C ASP A 523 10.11 -3.70 19.53
N TYR A 524 9.08 -4.55 19.53
CA TYR A 524 8.95 -5.65 18.57
C TYR A 524 8.97 -5.14 17.13
N ILE A 525 8.16 -4.12 16.81
CA ILE A 525 8.09 -3.52 15.48
C ILE A 525 9.48 -3.04 15.05
N VAL A 526 10.19 -2.32 15.91
CA VAL A 526 11.53 -1.79 15.58
C VAL A 526 12.51 -2.91 15.22
N ARG A 527 12.49 -4.00 15.99
CA ARG A 527 13.45 -5.11 15.85
C ARG A 527 13.14 -6.04 14.70
N ASN A 528 11.87 -6.19 14.33
CA ASN A 528 11.43 -7.27 13.43
C ASN A 528 10.85 -6.77 12.10
N GLU A 529 10.63 -5.46 11.93
CA GLU A 529 9.89 -4.91 10.79
C GLU A 529 10.68 -3.89 9.95
N PHE A 530 12.00 -4.08 9.84
CA PHE A 530 12.90 -3.28 8.99
C PHE A 530 12.87 -1.77 9.28
N VAL A 531 12.74 -1.38 10.54
CA VAL A 531 12.60 0.05 10.92
C VAL A 531 13.97 0.73 10.98
N GLU A 532 14.21 1.69 10.10
CA GLU A 532 15.43 2.52 10.07
C GLU A 532 15.20 3.95 10.59
N HIS A 533 13.95 4.42 10.52
CA HIS A 533 13.56 5.79 10.85
C HIS A 533 12.28 5.85 11.67
N LEU A 534 12.07 6.92 12.44
CA LEU A 534 10.83 7.08 13.24
C LEU A 534 9.57 7.14 12.39
N ALA A 535 9.67 7.70 11.19
CA ALA A 535 8.58 7.73 10.22
C ALA A 535 8.11 6.32 9.81
N ASP A 536 8.97 5.29 9.86
CA ASP A 536 8.57 3.90 9.60
C ASP A 536 7.52 3.46 10.63
N ILE A 537 7.76 3.79 11.89
CA ILE A 537 6.90 3.38 13.00
C ILE A 537 5.57 4.14 12.93
N VAL A 538 5.63 5.48 13.02
CA VAL A 538 4.44 6.29 13.28
C VAL A 538 3.54 6.48 12.06
N MET A 539 4.07 6.31 10.84
CA MET A 539 3.33 6.51 9.59
C MET A 539 3.05 5.22 8.81
N ARG A 540 3.80 4.13 9.03
CA ARG A 540 3.70 2.91 8.20
C ARG A 540 3.40 1.65 9.00
N ARG A 541 4.12 1.40 10.10
CA ARG A 541 3.91 0.21 10.95
C ARG A 541 2.75 0.37 11.91
N THR A 542 2.37 1.61 12.23
CA THR A 542 1.24 1.95 13.11
C THR A 542 0.31 2.95 12.42
N THR A 543 -0.89 3.11 12.96
CA THR A 543 -1.87 4.11 12.52
C THR A 543 -1.80 5.40 13.34
N LEU A 544 -0.76 5.60 14.15
CA LEU A 544 -0.68 6.69 15.12
C LEU A 544 -0.79 8.07 14.47
N ALA A 545 -0.03 8.29 13.40
CA ALA A 545 -0.05 9.57 12.69
C ALA A 545 -1.38 9.79 11.98
N ILE A 546 -1.79 8.86 11.11
CA ILE A 546 -3.01 9.03 10.31
C ILE A 546 -4.29 9.02 11.16
N GLY A 547 -4.30 8.30 12.27
CA GLY A 547 -5.41 8.30 13.22
C GLY A 547 -5.48 9.57 14.09
N GLY A 548 -4.48 10.45 14.01
CA GLY A 548 -4.45 11.69 14.79
C GLY A 548 -4.24 11.52 16.28
N SER A 549 -3.78 10.35 16.73
CA SER A 549 -3.62 10.03 18.15
C SER A 549 -2.21 10.27 18.67
N LEU A 550 -1.25 10.54 17.79
CA LEU A 550 0.15 10.74 18.15
C LEU A 550 0.36 12.12 18.80
N THR A 551 0.95 12.14 19.98
CA THR A 551 1.43 13.37 20.64
C THR A 551 2.95 13.48 20.57
N MET A 552 3.47 14.68 20.86
CA MET A 552 4.92 14.87 21.05
C MET A 552 5.50 13.95 22.16
N SER A 553 4.73 13.65 23.21
CA SER A 553 5.17 12.73 24.27
C SER A 553 5.28 11.29 23.76
N ASP A 554 4.30 10.84 22.96
CA ASP A 554 4.35 9.52 22.32
C ASP A 554 5.57 9.42 21.40
N LEU A 555 5.79 10.44 20.56
CA LEU A 555 6.89 10.46 19.60
C LEU A 555 8.26 10.38 20.30
N LYS A 556 8.45 11.10 21.41
CA LYS A 556 9.66 11.02 22.25
C LYS A 556 9.85 9.63 22.87
N GLN A 557 8.78 9.00 23.36
CA GLN A 557 8.89 7.65 23.92
C GLN A 557 9.20 6.61 22.84
N ILE A 558 8.59 6.71 21.66
CA ILE A 558 8.89 5.87 20.50
C ILE A 558 10.36 6.06 20.08
N ALA A 559 10.86 7.30 20.08
CA ALA A 559 12.27 7.58 19.80
C ALA A 559 13.23 6.95 20.80
N ALA A 560 12.89 6.98 22.09
CA ALA A 560 13.69 6.32 23.11
C ALA A 560 13.70 4.78 22.95
N ILE A 561 12.56 4.18 22.60
CA ILE A 561 12.46 2.74 22.31
C ILE A 561 13.29 2.39 21.07
N ALA A 562 13.09 3.12 19.97
CA ALA A 562 13.80 2.89 18.72
C ALA A 562 15.31 3.07 18.89
N GLY A 563 15.74 4.12 19.60
CA GLY A 563 17.15 4.37 19.86
C GLY A 563 17.81 3.27 20.70
N ARG A 564 17.13 2.69 21.70
CA ARG A 564 17.64 1.51 22.41
C ARG A 564 17.70 0.28 21.53
N ALA A 565 16.67 0.01 20.74
CA ALA A 565 16.59 -1.18 19.89
C ALA A 565 17.60 -1.15 18.73
N ARG A 566 17.93 0.05 18.22
CA ARG A 566 18.81 0.28 17.07
C ARG A 566 20.18 0.85 17.43
N ASN A 567 20.45 1.08 18.71
CA ASN A 567 21.67 1.71 19.23
C ASN A 567 21.93 3.10 18.61
N TRP A 568 20.91 3.95 18.52
CA TRP A 568 21.09 5.32 18.08
C TRP A 568 21.76 6.16 19.16
N ASP A 569 22.74 6.97 18.75
CA ASP A 569 23.30 8.00 19.61
C ASP A 569 22.29 9.14 19.85
N PRO A 570 22.53 10.02 20.86
CA PRO A 570 21.62 11.12 21.17
C PRO A 570 21.39 12.09 20.00
N GLN A 571 22.41 12.31 19.16
CA GLN A 571 22.28 13.20 18.01
C GLN A 571 21.36 12.60 16.95
N ARG A 572 21.55 11.33 16.60
CA ARG A 572 20.67 10.60 15.68
C ARG A 572 19.24 10.59 16.18
N MET A 573 19.02 10.39 17.48
CA MET A 573 17.67 10.44 18.05
C MET A 573 17.02 11.81 17.89
N SER A 574 17.78 12.90 18.10
CA SER A 574 17.30 14.27 17.84
C SER A 574 16.97 14.48 16.37
N ASP A 575 17.88 14.10 15.46
CA ASP A 575 17.70 14.26 14.01
C ASP A 575 16.44 13.51 13.53
N GLU A 576 16.19 12.30 14.06
CA GLU A 576 15.00 11.52 13.75
C GLU A 576 13.71 12.15 14.26
N LEU A 577 13.74 12.73 15.48
CA LEU A 577 12.61 13.46 16.03
C LEU A 577 12.28 14.68 15.18
N ASP A 578 13.28 15.50 14.86
CA ASP A 578 13.11 16.70 14.05
C ASP A 578 12.58 16.36 12.65
N ALA A 579 13.12 15.32 12.02
CA ALA A 579 12.66 14.85 10.71
C ALA A 579 11.20 14.36 10.75
N ALA A 580 10.82 13.59 11.78
CA ALA A 580 9.45 13.11 11.94
C ALA A 580 8.47 14.27 12.19
N VAL A 581 8.84 15.24 13.04
CA VAL A 581 8.02 16.42 13.34
C VAL A 581 7.81 17.28 12.09
N ALA A 582 8.88 17.54 11.33
CA ALA A 582 8.81 18.30 10.10
C ALA A 582 7.90 17.61 9.08
N GLN A 583 8.04 16.29 8.89
CA GLN A 583 7.16 15.54 7.99
C GLN A 583 5.69 15.62 8.43
N LEU A 584 5.40 15.35 9.70
CA LEU A 584 4.04 15.31 10.23
C LEU A 584 3.36 16.69 10.20
N SER A 585 4.08 17.75 10.55
CA SER A 585 3.53 19.10 10.62
C SER A 585 3.45 19.74 9.23
N ASP A 586 4.53 19.71 8.46
CA ASP A 586 4.64 20.50 7.23
C ASP A 586 4.02 19.82 6.01
N ARG A 587 4.09 18.48 5.93
CA ARG A 587 3.56 17.71 4.80
C ARG A 587 2.20 17.10 5.09
N ASN A 588 1.95 16.70 6.35
CA ASN A 588 0.73 16.00 6.73
C ASN A 588 -0.26 16.84 7.53
N LEU A 589 0.06 18.09 7.85
CA LEU A 589 -0.82 19.04 8.56
C LEU A 589 -1.26 18.54 9.95
N MET A 590 -0.50 17.62 10.53
CA MET A 590 -0.77 17.08 11.86
C MET A 590 -0.32 18.07 12.93
N ARG A 591 -1.10 18.18 14.01
CA ARG A 591 -0.73 18.93 15.21
C ARG A 591 -0.32 17.93 16.30
N LEU A 592 0.92 18.04 16.79
CA LEU A 592 1.53 17.10 17.75
C LEU A 592 1.42 17.55 19.21
#